data_AF-A0A563UIZ4-F1
#
_entry.id   AF-A0A563UIZ4-F1
#
_cell.length_a   1.000
_cell.length_b   1.000
_cell.length_c   1.000
_cell.angle_alpha   90.00
_cell.angle_beta   90.00
_cell.angle_gamma   90.00
#
_symmetry.space_group_name_H-M   'P 1'
#
loop_
_entity.id
_entity.type
_entity.pdbx_description
1 polymer ?
#
loop_
_entity_poly.entity_id
_entity_poly.type
_entity_poly.pdbx_seq_one_letter_code
_entity_poly.pdbx_strand_id
1 'polypeptide(L)'
;MKSLRLLLILCGICLLSSCVDIEERYDFRPDGSCNITYGFDMSKAVSILTNLLTDSVKATPQFAIAKDTSLNLYAALPDSSAAKLSAEEMRMASASKLAVNMDLKRNVMKVSVKHEAKNNADLQYYVQHISTIPVNNPIEFVGPDKDKKIITRAAAAKETSLTLGQDYYAYEITDKKFYRTVDKSKFSLFLKKAGAKLAVAKAMFIDMPYKVVLNFTKPVRKINNPKAVISADRRQVTLETSMDDVIKNPAVMNLQIDL
;
A
#
# COMPACT_ATOMS: atom_id res chain seq x y z
N MET A 1 -21.18 -37.14 -4.88
CA MET A 1 -20.74 -36.31 -6.03
C MET A 1 -21.32 -34.89 -6.04
N LYS A 2 -22.59 -34.66 -5.66
CA LYS A 2 -23.18 -33.30 -5.61
C LYS A 2 -22.53 -32.40 -4.53
N SER A 3 -22.17 -32.96 -3.38
CA SER A 3 -21.47 -32.26 -2.28
C SER A 3 -20.04 -31.85 -2.63
N LEU A 4 -19.30 -32.70 -3.37
CA LEU A 4 -17.94 -32.39 -3.83
C LEU A 4 -17.92 -31.29 -4.89
N ARG A 5 -18.93 -31.28 -5.79
CA ARG A 5 -19.13 -30.19 -6.76
C ARG A 5 -19.50 -28.88 -6.07
N LEU A 6 -20.32 -28.93 -5.02
CA LEU A 6 -20.65 -27.75 -4.21
C LEU A 6 -19.43 -27.21 -3.45
N LEU A 7 -18.56 -28.10 -2.94
CA LEU A 7 -17.30 -27.73 -2.27
C LEU A 7 -16.28 -27.13 -3.27
N LEU A 8 -16.20 -27.65 -4.48
CA LEU A 8 -15.35 -27.10 -5.56
C LEU A 8 -15.87 -25.76 -6.09
N ILE A 9 -17.19 -25.57 -6.17
CA ILE A 9 -17.80 -24.28 -6.52
C ILE A 9 -17.58 -23.26 -5.39
N LEU A 10 -17.73 -23.67 -4.12
CA LEU A 10 -17.48 -22.82 -2.95
C LEU A 10 -15.99 -22.44 -2.83
N CYS A 11 -15.07 -23.38 -3.10
CA CYS A 11 -13.64 -23.13 -3.14
C CYS A 11 -13.24 -22.26 -4.35
N GLY A 12 -13.96 -22.38 -5.47
CA GLY A 12 -13.81 -21.52 -6.65
C GLY A 12 -14.28 -20.08 -6.43
N ILE A 13 -15.26 -19.86 -5.54
CA ILE A 13 -15.75 -18.52 -5.17
C ILE A 13 -14.80 -17.82 -4.18
N CYS A 14 -13.98 -18.56 -3.43
CA CYS A 14 -12.94 -17.98 -2.55
C CYS A 14 -11.70 -17.45 -3.29
N LEU A 15 -11.63 -17.60 -4.62
CA LEU A 15 -10.55 -17.09 -5.46
C LEU A 15 -10.89 -15.76 -6.13
N LEU A 16 -11.85 -15.01 -5.60
CA LEU A 16 -12.13 -13.64 -6.04
C LEU A 16 -10.92 -12.76 -5.74
N SER A 17 -9.99 -12.77 -6.69
CA SER A 17 -8.77 -12.00 -6.70
C SER A 17 -9.10 -10.51 -6.73
N SER A 18 -8.65 -9.81 -5.72
CA SER A 18 -8.56 -8.37 -5.63
C SER A 18 -7.80 -7.71 -6.78
N CYS A 19 -8.07 -6.43 -7.04
CA CYS A 19 -7.49 -5.69 -8.17
C CYS A 19 -6.22 -4.90 -7.81
N VAL A 20 -6.15 -4.39 -6.57
CA VAL A 20 -4.95 -3.77 -6.02
C VAL A 20 -4.73 -4.30 -4.61
N ASP A 21 -3.75 -5.16 -4.42
CA ASP A 21 -3.41 -5.68 -3.10
C ASP A 21 -2.48 -4.72 -2.38
N ILE A 22 -3.02 -4.04 -1.37
CA ILE A 22 -2.23 -3.27 -0.42
C ILE A 22 -1.97 -4.17 0.80
N GLU A 23 -0.69 -4.45 1.06
CA GLU A 23 -0.27 -5.21 2.24
C GLU A 23 0.70 -4.39 3.08
N GLU A 24 0.34 -4.13 4.33
CA GLU A 24 1.24 -3.66 5.38
C GLU A 24 1.63 -4.85 6.25
N ARG A 25 2.93 -5.12 6.38
CA ARG A 25 3.44 -6.21 7.21
C ARG A 25 4.45 -5.70 8.21
N TYR A 26 4.30 -6.12 9.46
CA TYR A 26 5.20 -5.83 10.57
C TYR A 26 5.66 -7.14 11.20
N ASP A 27 6.95 -7.42 11.13
CA ASP A 27 7.55 -8.62 11.72
C ASP A 27 8.43 -8.19 12.90
N PHE A 28 7.86 -8.25 14.11
CA PHE A 28 8.58 -7.93 15.35
C PHE A 28 9.56 -9.06 15.69
N ARG A 29 10.75 -8.69 16.19
CA ARG A 29 11.81 -9.63 16.56
C ARG A 29 12.10 -9.62 18.06
N PRO A 30 12.71 -10.68 18.61
CA PRO A 30 12.99 -10.78 20.05
C PRO A 30 13.97 -9.71 20.56
N ASP A 31 14.83 -9.18 19.69
CA ASP A 31 15.79 -8.11 19.98
C ASP A 31 15.14 -6.71 20.04
N GLY A 32 13.82 -6.62 19.79
CA GLY A 32 13.07 -5.37 19.77
C GLY A 32 13.05 -4.68 18.40
N SER A 33 13.76 -5.20 17.40
CA SER A 33 13.68 -4.70 16.02
C SER A 33 12.37 -5.12 15.35
N CYS A 34 12.03 -4.46 14.24
CA CYS A 34 10.86 -4.78 13.43
C CYS A 34 11.17 -4.60 11.94
N ASN A 35 10.87 -5.61 11.13
CA ASN A 35 10.82 -5.41 9.68
C ASN A 35 9.44 -4.90 9.29
N ILE A 36 9.42 -3.83 8.52
CA ILE A 36 8.20 -3.26 7.95
C ILE A 36 8.25 -3.44 6.44
N THR A 37 7.16 -3.93 5.86
CA THR A 37 6.97 -4.00 4.41
C THR A 37 5.65 -3.33 4.05
N TYR A 38 5.71 -2.32 3.19
CA TYR A 38 4.56 -1.79 2.46
C TYR A 38 4.60 -2.36 1.05
N GLY A 39 3.64 -3.20 0.70
CA GLY A 39 3.50 -3.82 -0.62
C GLY A 39 2.27 -3.32 -1.36
N PHE A 40 2.44 -3.04 -2.64
CA PHE A 40 1.38 -2.63 -3.56
C PHE A 40 1.47 -3.49 -4.82
N ASP A 41 0.52 -4.39 -5.01
CA ASP A 41 0.37 -5.15 -6.26
C ASP A 41 -0.80 -4.59 -7.06
N MET A 42 -0.49 -3.84 -8.12
CA MET A 42 -1.47 -3.22 -9.01
C MET A 42 -1.60 -4.01 -10.32
N SER A 43 -1.05 -5.21 -10.42
CA SER A 43 -0.97 -5.99 -11.67
C SER A 43 -2.36 -6.23 -12.29
N LYS A 44 -3.36 -6.50 -11.45
CA LYS A 44 -4.74 -6.71 -11.89
C LYS A 44 -5.41 -5.40 -12.34
N ALA A 45 -5.18 -4.29 -11.63
CA ALA A 45 -5.61 -2.97 -12.08
C ALA A 45 -4.98 -2.59 -13.43
N VAL A 46 -3.68 -2.86 -13.61
CA VAL A 46 -3.00 -2.69 -14.90
C VAL A 46 -3.68 -3.56 -15.96
N SER A 47 -3.96 -4.83 -15.70
CA SER A 47 -4.67 -5.70 -16.65
C SER A 47 -6.05 -5.15 -17.08
N ILE A 48 -6.80 -4.52 -16.16
CA ILE A 48 -8.07 -3.87 -16.52
C ILE A 48 -7.80 -2.66 -17.41
N LEU A 49 -6.87 -1.80 -17.02
CA LEU A 49 -6.52 -0.59 -17.77
C LEU A 49 -5.99 -0.93 -19.17
N THR A 50 -5.11 -1.93 -19.30
CA THR A 50 -4.54 -2.33 -20.60
C THR A 50 -5.59 -2.85 -21.56
N ASN A 51 -6.66 -3.47 -21.08
CA ASN A 51 -7.79 -3.88 -21.91
C ASN A 51 -8.63 -2.71 -22.43
N LEU A 52 -8.60 -1.56 -21.74
CA LEU A 52 -9.27 -0.32 -22.17
C LEU A 52 -8.41 0.55 -23.10
N LEU A 53 -7.11 0.25 -23.23
CA LEU A 53 -6.19 0.99 -24.11
C LEU A 53 -6.35 0.57 -25.58
N THR A 54 -6.23 1.54 -26.48
CA THR A 54 -6.20 1.31 -27.93
C THR A 54 -4.85 0.71 -28.37
N ASP A 55 -4.83 0.05 -29.52
CA ASP A 55 -3.61 -0.55 -30.09
C ASP A 55 -2.52 0.50 -30.36
N SER A 56 -2.93 1.71 -30.72
CA SER A 56 -1.99 2.83 -30.90
C SER A 56 -1.23 3.19 -29.62
N VAL A 57 -1.87 3.07 -28.45
CA VAL A 57 -1.21 3.32 -27.16
C VAL A 57 -0.31 2.15 -26.78
N LYS A 58 -0.77 0.91 -27.02
CA LYS A 58 0.02 -0.31 -26.75
C LYS A 58 1.29 -0.40 -27.61
N ALA A 59 1.30 0.24 -28.78
CA ALA A 59 2.46 0.29 -29.68
C ALA A 59 3.52 1.33 -29.26
N THR A 60 3.24 2.18 -28.27
CA THR A 60 4.19 3.21 -27.83
C THR A 60 5.40 2.61 -27.09
N PRO A 61 6.60 3.22 -27.20
CA PRO A 61 7.77 2.78 -26.42
C PRO A 61 7.53 2.78 -24.91
N GLN A 62 6.68 3.69 -24.42
CA GLN A 62 6.31 3.83 -23.01
C GLN A 62 5.59 2.56 -22.50
N PHE A 63 4.76 1.94 -23.34
CA PHE A 63 4.09 0.69 -23.02
C PHE A 63 5.03 -0.53 -23.03
N ALA A 64 6.18 -0.41 -23.70
CA ALA A 64 7.20 -1.46 -23.76
C ALA A 64 8.20 -1.42 -22.60
N ILE A 65 8.10 -0.45 -21.69
CA ILE A 65 9.00 -0.34 -20.53
C ILE A 65 8.76 -1.53 -19.60
N ALA A 66 9.84 -2.28 -19.37
CA ALA A 66 9.96 -3.24 -18.28
C ALA A 66 11.07 -2.77 -17.34
N LYS A 67 10.80 -2.82 -16.04
CA LYS A 67 11.75 -2.46 -14.98
C LYS A 67 11.65 -3.50 -13.87
N ASP A 68 12.75 -4.17 -13.58
CA ASP A 68 12.92 -4.97 -12.37
C ASP A 68 14.14 -4.42 -11.65
N THR A 69 13.90 -3.60 -10.64
CA THR A 69 14.97 -2.90 -9.94
C THR A 69 14.72 -2.82 -8.46
N SER A 70 15.83 -2.76 -7.71
CA SER A 70 15.79 -2.45 -6.30
C SER A 70 16.93 -1.53 -5.93
N LEU A 71 16.59 -0.49 -5.17
CA LEU A 71 17.50 0.55 -4.72
C LEU A 71 17.06 1.03 -3.33
N ASN A 72 17.89 1.84 -2.67
CA ASN A 72 17.43 2.54 -1.48
C ASN A 72 16.38 3.60 -1.87
N LEU A 73 15.44 3.89 -0.98
CA LEU A 73 14.32 4.79 -1.25
C LEU A 73 14.80 6.21 -1.53
N TYR A 74 15.85 6.68 -0.86
CA TYR A 74 16.42 8.00 -1.08
C TYR A 74 16.91 8.21 -2.52
N ALA A 75 17.61 7.22 -3.09
CA ALA A 75 18.10 7.25 -4.47
C ALA A 75 16.98 7.23 -5.52
N ALA A 76 15.74 6.93 -5.13
CA ALA A 76 14.57 6.97 -6.01
C ALA A 76 13.87 8.34 -6.02
N LEU A 77 14.30 9.27 -5.16
CA LEU A 77 13.69 10.59 -5.03
C LEU A 77 14.25 11.57 -6.06
N PRO A 78 13.42 12.43 -6.67
CA PRO A 78 13.90 13.61 -7.38
C PRO A 78 14.70 14.53 -6.45
N ASP A 79 15.71 15.21 -6.98
CA ASP A 79 16.52 16.19 -6.22
C ASP A 79 15.67 17.23 -5.49
N SER A 80 14.57 17.67 -6.11
CA SER A 80 13.63 18.63 -5.53
C SER A 80 12.84 18.11 -4.33
N SER A 81 12.65 16.79 -4.22
CA SER A 81 12.02 16.13 -3.08
C SER A 81 13.06 15.80 -2.01
N ALA A 82 14.23 15.30 -2.43
CA ALA A 82 15.35 15.00 -1.55
C ALA A 82 15.81 16.26 -0.77
N ALA A 83 15.83 17.42 -1.40
CA ALA A 83 16.22 18.70 -0.78
C ALA A 83 15.27 19.18 0.34
N LYS A 84 14.05 18.61 0.45
CA LYS A 84 13.06 18.98 1.48
C LYS A 84 13.12 18.07 2.71
N LEU A 85 13.91 17.00 2.67
CA LEU A 85 14.01 16.06 3.76
C LEU A 85 14.89 16.60 4.89
N SER A 86 14.44 16.41 6.13
CA SER A 86 15.31 16.52 7.29
C SER A 86 16.42 15.46 7.26
N ALA A 87 17.47 15.66 8.06
CA ALA A 87 18.56 14.69 8.17
C ALA A 87 18.07 13.29 8.59
N GLU A 88 17.05 13.23 9.45
CA GLU A 88 16.51 11.97 9.94
C GLU A 88 15.61 11.29 8.90
N GLU A 89 14.80 12.04 8.16
CA GLU A 89 14.05 11.50 7.01
C GLU A 89 15.00 11.01 5.90
N MET A 90 16.11 11.69 5.65
CA MET A 90 17.14 11.27 4.70
C MET A 90 17.78 9.95 5.14
N ARG A 91 18.12 9.82 6.43
CA ARG A 91 18.68 8.58 7.01
C ARG A 91 17.68 7.43 6.89
N MET A 92 16.42 7.68 7.22
CA MET A 92 15.32 6.72 7.11
C MET A 92 15.09 6.27 5.67
N ALA A 93 15.06 7.21 4.71
CA ALA A 93 14.94 6.93 3.29
C ALA A 93 16.12 6.11 2.76
N SER A 94 17.34 6.45 3.16
CA SER A 94 18.56 5.73 2.74
C SER A 94 18.60 4.30 3.30
N ALA A 95 18.05 4.09 4.50
CA ALA A 95 17.94 2.77 5.12
C ALA A 95 16.76 1.93 4.60
N SER A 96 15.82 2.55 3.88
CA SER A 96 14.66 1.86 3.33
C SER A 96 14.96 1.34 1.92
N LYS A 97 14.55 0.12 1.61
CA LYS A 97 14.72 -0.51 0.30
C LYS A 97 13.44 -0.41 -0.51
N LEU A 98 13.50 0.26 -1.65
CA LEU A 98 12.46 0.25 -2.68
C LEU A 98 12.73 -0.90 -3.66
N ALA A 99 11.69 -1.66 -3.99
CA ALA A 99 11.71 -2.61 -5.10
C ALA A 99 10.53 -2.33 -6.04
N VAL A 100 10.82 -2.28 -7.33
CA VAL A 100 9.83 -2.06 -8.39
C VAL A 100 9.98 -3.18 -9.41
N ASN A 101 8.89 -3.91 -9.63
CA ASN A 101 8.77 -4.88 -10.71
C ASN A 101 7.59 -4.47 -11.59
N MET A 102 7.89 -4.02 -12.80
CA MET A 102 6.96 -3.48 -13.78
C MET A 102 7.22 -4.13 -15.14
N ASP A 103 6.17 -4.64 -15.76
CA ASP A 103 6.13 -5.05 -17.16
C ASP A 103 4.69 -4.87 -17.65
N LEU A 104 4.41 -3.76 -18.32
CA LEU A 104 3.05 -3.42 -18.75
C LEU A 104 2.50 -4.39 -19.80
N LYS A 105 3.36 -4.99 -20.63
CA LYS A 105 2.96 -6.01 -21.62
C LYS A 105 2.50 -7.30 -20.93
N ARG A 106 3.13 -7.64 -19.80
CA ARG A 106 2.75 -8.79 -18.97
C ARG A 106 1.75 -8.44 -17.87
N ASN A 107 1.23 -7.21 -17.85
CA ASN A 107 0.35 -6.68 -16.80
C ASN A 107 0.94 -6.78 -15.39
N VAL A 108 2.27 -6.68 -15.25
CA VAL A 108 2.95 -6.71 -13.95
C VAL A 108 3.18 -5.30 -13.46
N MET A 109 2.73 -5.01 -12.25
CA MET A 109 3.02 -3.77 -11.54
C MET A 109 3.03 -4.01 -10.05
N LYS A 110 4.24 -4.18 -9.50
CA LYS A 110 4.47 -4.43 -8.09
C LYS A 110 5.48 -3.44 -7.55
N VAL A 111 5.13 -2.82 -6.44
CA VAL A 111 6.01 -1.89 -5.72
C VAL A 111 6.05 -2.34 -4.26
N SER A 112 7.24 -2.38 -3.68
CA SER A 112 7.37 -2.60 -2.24
C SER A 112 8.42 -1.71 -1.63
N VAL A 113 8.17 -1.24 -0.41
CA VAL A 113 9.16 -0.57 0.43
C VAL A 113 9.36 -1.39 1.69
N LYS A 114 10.62 -1.71 1.95
CA LYS A 114 11.04 -2.46 3.14
C LYS A 114 11.93 -1.59 4.01
N HIS A 115 11.72 -1.65 5.32
CA HIS A 115 12.53 -0.96 6.31
C HIS A 115 12.77 -1.89 7.51
N GLU A 116 13.92 -1.72 8.15
CA GLU A 116 14.24 -2.38 9.42
C GLU A 116 14.36 -1.32 10.50
N ALA A 117 13.35 -1.25 11.36
CA ALA A 117 13.39 -0.42 12.55
C ALA A 117 14.17 -1.12 13.65
N LYS A 118 15.13 -0.43 14.26
CA LYS A 118 16.04 -0.99 15.26
C LYS A 118 15.38 -1.26 16.61
N ASN A 119 14.34 -0.50 16.94
CA ASN A 119 13.60 -0.58 18.19
C ASN A 119 12.21 0.07 18.02
N ASN A 120 11.39 0.04 19.07
CA ASN A 120 10.04 0.61 19.04
C ASN A 120 9.99 2.11 18.74
N ALA A 121 10.98 2.89 19.19
CA ALA A 121 11.02 4.33 18.94
C ALA A 121 11.34 4.62 17.46
N ASP A 122 12.28 3.88 16.88
CA ASP A 122 12.62 3.94 15.45
C ASP A 122 11.42 3.50 14.59
N LEU A 123 10.70 2.44 15.01
CA LEU A 123 9.48 1.99 14.34
C LEU A 123 8.39 3.05 14.38
N GLN A 124 8.14 3.64 15.56
CA GLN A 124 7.14 4.68 15.73
C GLN A 124 7.49 5.92 14.88
N TYR A 125 8.76 6.33 14.86
CA TYR A 125 9.24 7.40 13.99
C TYR A 125 8.97 7.07 12.52
N TYR A 126 9.37 5.86 12.08
CA TYR A 126 9.20 5.41 10.71
C TYR A 126 7.74 5.47 10.24
N VAL A 127 6.80 4.88 10.99
CA VAL A 127 5.38 4.85 10.59
C VAL A 127 4.71 6.23 10.62
N GLN A 128 5.24 7.18 11.39
CA GLN A 128 4.74 8.55 11.45
C GLN A 128 5.27 9.45 10.33
N HIS A 129 6.45 9.14 9.78
CA HIS A 129 7.15 10.02 8.83
C HIS A 129 7.29 9.42 7.43
N ILE A 130 7.09 8.12 7.22
CA ILE A 130 7.27 7.53 5.88
C ILE A 130 6.35 8.15 4.82
N SER A 131 5.19 8.69 5.21
CA SER A 131 4.26 9.40 4.33
C SER A 131 4.70 10.80 3.91
N THR A 132 5.71 11.37 4.58
CA THR A 132 6.32 12.64 4.16
C THR A 132 7.26 12.45 2.97
N ILE A 133 7.67 11.21 2.67
CA ILE A 133 8.53 10.88 1.55
C ILE A 133 7.66 10.59 0.31
N PRO A 134 7.58 11.51 -0.67
CA PRO A 134 6.83 11.25 -1.88
C PRO A 134 7.61 10.25 -2.74
N VAL A 135 7.00 9.09 -3.02
CA VAL A 135 7.53 8.19 -4.05
C VAL A 135 6.85 8.52 -5.36
N ASN A 136 7.62 8.79 -6.41
CA ASN A 136 7.05 9.00 -7.73
C ASN A 136 6.33 7.73 -8.18
N ASN A 137 5.11 7.86 -8.70
CA ASN A 137 4.42 6.74 -9.30
C ASN A 137 5.18 6.30 -10.56
N PRO A 138 5.62 5.03 -10.66
CA PRO A 138 6.32 4.58 -11.84
C PRO A 138 5.41 4.51 -13.09
N ILE A 139 4.12 4.81 -13.00
CA ILE A 139 3.18 4.87 -14.14
C ILE A 139 3.15 6.26 -14.81
N GLU A 140 3.84 7.28 -14.28
CA GLU A 140 3.93 8.61 -14.92
C GLU A 140 4.55 8.59 -16.35
N PHE A 141 5.06 7.44 -16.82
CA PHE A 141 5.62 7.32 -18.16
C PHE A 141 4.59 7.19 -19.29
N VAL A 142 3.28 7.06 -19.03
CA VAL A 142 2.27 6.91 -20.11
C VAL A 142 1.55 8.22 -20.37
N GLY A 143 2.21 9.11 -21.11
CA GLY A 143 1.54 10.23 -21.75
C GLY A 143 2.45 10.94 -22.75
N PRO A 144 2.11 10.86 -24.05
CA PRO A 144 2.50 11.91 -24.96
C PRO A 144 1.28 12.63 -25.53
N ASP A 145 1.50 13.93 -25.70
CA ASP A 145 0.78 14.88 -26.52
C ASP A 145 -0.47 15.61 -26.00
N LYS A 146 -0.42 16.92 -26.24
CA LYS A 146 -1.38 17.94 -25.82
C LYS A 146 -2.73 17.85 -26.57
N ASP A 147 -2.88 16.92 -27.52
CA ASP A 147 -3.97 16.98 -28.51
C ASP A 147 -4.92 15.77 -28.57
N LYS A 148 -4.92 14.83 -27.61
CA LYS A 148 -5.91 13.72 -27.61
C LYS A 148 -6.68 13.57 -26.29
N LYS A 149 -7.93 14.04 -26.34
CA LYS A 149 -8.89 14.29 -25.24
C LYS A 149 -9.55 13.05 -24.57
N ILE A 150 -8.94 11.87 -24.55
CA ILE A 150 -9.58 10.68 -23.92
C ILE A 150 -8.89 10.25 -22.63
N ILE A 151 -7.57 10.34 -22.52
CA ILE A 151 -6.81 9.91 -21.31
C ILE A 151 -6.57 11.09 -20.33
N THR A 152 -6.90 12.32 -20.76
CA THR A 152 -6.59 13.58 -20.06
C THR A 152 -7.38 13.80 -18.77
N ARG A 153 -8.35 12.95 -18.42
CA ARG A 153 -9.08 13.05 -17.14
C ARG A 153 -8.77 11.95 -16.13
N ALA A 154 -8.20 10.83 -16.56
CA ALA A 154 -7.78 9.76 -15.65
C ALA A 154 -6.32 9.92 -15.20
N ALA A 155 -5.46 10.54 -16.02
CA ALA A 155 -4.02 10.67 -15.78
C ALA A 155 -3.54 12.09 -15.45
N ALA A 156 -4.40 13.12 -15.52
CA ALA A 156 -4.02 14.49 -15.16
C ALA A 156 -4.13 14.74 -13.66
N ALA A 157 -3.24 14.12 -12.88
CA ALA A 157 -2.91 14.61 -11.56
C ALA A 157 -1.41 14.93 -11.57
N LYS A 158 -1.07 16.22 -11.63
CA LYS A 158 0.29 16.77 -11.57
C LYS A 158 0.99 16.53 -10.21
N GLU A 159 0.49 15.58 -9.44
CA GLU A 159 0.97 15.07 -8.14
C GLU A 159 0.60 13.58 -8.05
N THR A 160 1.22 12.76 -8.89
CA THR A 160 1.09 11.30 -8.87
C THR A 160 2.19 10.69 -8.02
N SER A 161 2.23 11.06 -6.75
CA SER A 161 3.04 10.35 -5.77
C SER A 161 2.25 9.15 -5.22
N LEU A 162 2.89 7.98 -5.18
CA LEU A 162 2.49 6.87 -4.32
C LEU A 162 2.83 7.27 -2.89
N THR A 163 1.82 7.52 -2.06
CA THR A 163 2.02 7.80 -0.64
C THR A 163 2.32 6.50 0.09
N LEU A 164 3.52 6.40 0.67
CA LEU A 164 3.89 5.28 1.53
C LEU A 164 3.44 5.55 2.95
N GLY A 165 2.74 4.62 3.60
CA GLY A 165 2.12 4.91 4.90
C GLY A 165 1.12 6.06 4.83
N GLN A 166 0.61 6.51 5.98
CA GLN A 166 -0.46 7.51 6.04
C GLN A 166 -0.32 8.38 7.30
N ASP A 167 -0.32 9.70 7.12
CA ASP A 167 -0.14 10.70 8.19
C ASP A 167 -1.37 10.86 9.10
N TYR A 168 -2.48 10.25 8.71
CA TYR A 168 -3.74 10.24 9.45
C TYR A 168 -3.84 9.13 10.49
N TYR A 169 -2.79 8.34 10.69
CA TYR A 169 -2.72 7.41 11.82
C TYR A 169 -1.90 8.02 12.96
N ALA A 170 -2.44 7.95 14.17
CA ALA A 170 -1.67 8.10 15.40
C ALA A 170 -1.23 6.72 15.88
N TYR A 171 0.02 6.62 16.29
CA TYR A 171 0.65 5.39 16.75
C TYR A 171 1.15 5.52 18.17
N GLU A 172 0.99 4.46 18.95
CA GLU A 172 1.67 4.27 20.22
C GLU A 172 2.21 2.84 20.27
N ILE A 173 3.53 2.71 20.22
CA ILE A 173 4.21 1.42 20.07
C ILE A 173 5.22 1.24 21.20
N THR A 174 5.05 0.15 21.97
CA THR A 174 5.95 -0.24 23.06
C THR A 174 6.14 -1.76 23.04
N ASP A 175 6.92 -2.29 23.98
CA ASP A 175 7.12 -3.72 24.17
C ASP A 175 5.85 -4.47 24.60
N LYS A 176 4.82 -3.75 25.05
CA LYS A 176 3.56 -4.28 25.60
C LYS A 176 2.32 -3.92 24.79
N LYS A 177 2.42 -2.98 23.85
CA LYS A 177 1.27 -2.51 23.07
C LYS A 177 1.64 -2.06 21.68
N PHE A 178 0.73 -2.32 20.75
CA PHE A 178 0.70 -1.76 19.41
C PHE A 178 -0.66 -1.10 19.20
N TYR A 179 -0.72 0.23 19.33
CA TYR A 179 -1.93 1.00 19.10
C TYR A 179 -1.79 1.83 17.82
N ARG A 180 -2.82 1.75 16.97
CA ARG A 180 -3.03 2.57 15.78
C ARG A 180 -4.44 3.11 15.82
N THR A 181 -4.59 4.43 15.73
CA THR A 181 -5.91 5.08 15.69
C THR A 181 -5.97 6.10 14.57
N VAL A 182 -7.09 6.16 13.85
CA VAL A 182 -7.30 7.16 12.81
C VAL A 182 -7.63 8.53 13.42
N ASP A 183 -6.84 9.53 13.05
CA ASP A 183 -7.20 10.94 13.15
C ASP A 183 -8.21 11.28 12.06
N LYS A 184 -9.47 11.45 12.46
CA LYS A 184 -10.59 11.73 11.53
C LYS A 184 -10.41 13.03 10.76
N SER A 185 -9.76 14.03 11.34
CA SER A 185 -9.54 15.33 10.71
C SER A 185 -8.50 15.22 9.61
N LYS A 186 -7.36 14.58 9.89
CA LYS A 186 -6.34 14.30 8.89
C LYS A 186 -6.85 13.36 7.80
N PHE A 187 -7.62 12.34 8.16
CA PHE A 187 -8.25 11.44 7.20
C PHE A 187 -9.21 12.18 6.25
N SER A 188 -10.01 13.10 6.78
CA SER A 188 -10.89 13.94 5.95
C SER A 188 -10.11 14.83 4.99
N LEU A 189 -8.96 15.35 5.41
CA LEU A 189 -8.06 16.11 4.53
C LEU A 189 -7.43 15.23 3.44
N PHE A 190 -7.02 14.00 3.79
CA PHE A 190 -6.58 13.00 2.83
C PHE A 190 -7.67 12.71 1.79
N LEU A 191 -8.91 12.47 2.20
CA LEU A 191 -10.01 12.22 1.27
C LEU A 191 -10.31 13.42 0.36
N LYS A 192 -10.15 14.66 0.83
CA LYS A 192 -10.27 15.84 -0.04
C LYS A 192 -9.21 15.87 -1.15
N LYS A 193 -7.99 15.38 -0.87
CA LYS A 193 -6.88 15.30 -1.84
C LYS A 193 -6.99 14.08 -2.76
N ALA A 194 -7.33 12.93 -2.21
CA ALA A 194 -7.31 11.63 -2.90
C ALA A 194 -8.68 11.21 -3.47
N GLY A 195 -9.78 11.80 -3.02
CA GLY A 195 -11.15 11.33 -3.28
C GLY A 195 -11.50 11.23 -4.76
N ALA A 196 -11.06 12.17 -5.59
CA ALA A 196 -11.27 12.12 -7.04
C ALA A 196 -10.58 10.89 -7.68
N LYS A 197 -9.35 10.57 -7.26
CA LYS A 197 -8.61 9.40 -7.74
C LYS A 197 -9.29 8.09 -7.31
N LEU A 198 -9.73 8.03 -6.06
CA LEU A 198 -10.45 6.88 -5.51
C LEU A 198 -11.80 6.67 -6.21
N ALA A 199 -12.52 7.74 -6.53
CA ALA A 199 -13.78 7.67 -7.28
C ALA A 199 -13.58 7.14 -8.70
N VAL A 200 -12.52 7.57 -9.40
CA VAL A 200 -12.16 7.06 -10.73
C VAL A 200 -11.80 5.58 -10.65
N ALA A 201 -10.96 5.17 -9.69
CA ALA A 201 -10.60 3.77 -9.50
C ALA A 201 -11.84 2.89 -9.28
N LYS A 202 -12.76 3.34 -8.42
CA LYS A 202 -14.04 2.69 -8.18
C LYS A 202 -14.91 2.58 -9.43
N ALA A 203 -15.02 3.65 -10.21
CA ALA A 203 -15.79 3.66 -11.45
C ALA A 203 -15.22 2.70 -12.50
N MET A 204 -13.90 2.42 -12.44
CA MET A 204 -13.23 1.41 -13.26
C MET A 204 -13.28 0.00 -12.66
N PHE A 205 -14.08 -0.21 -11.60
CA PHE A 205 -14.16 -1.48 -10.86
C PHE A 205 -12.82 -1.98 -10.32
N ILE A 206 -11.90 -1.06 -10.03
CA ILE A 206 -10.62 -1.38 -9.40
C ILE A 206 -10.86 -1.46 -7.90
N ASP A 207 -11.05 -2.68 -7.40
CA ASP A 207 -11.10 -2.93 -5.95
C ASP A 207 -9.71 -2.83 -5.32
N MET A 208 -9.65 -2.25 -4.12
CA MET A 208 -8.43 -1.99 -3.36
C MET A 208 -8.59 -2.61 -1.97
N PRO A 209 -8.46 -3.94 -1.81
CA PRO A 209 -8.31 -4.51 -0.48
C PRO A 209 -7.09 -3.92 0.24
N TYR A 210 -7.21 -3.91 1.54
CA TYR A 210 -6.18 -3.45 2.44
C TYR A 210 -5.98 -4.49 3.53
N LYS A 211 -4.77 -5.04 3.60
CA LYS A 211 -4.40 -6.06 4.57
C LYS A 211 -3.28 -5.55 5.45
N VAL A 212 -3.46 -5.71 6.76
CA VAL A 212 -2.44 -5.43 7.77
C VAL A 212 -2.11 -6.72 8.49
N VAL A 213 -0.85 -7.11 8.47
CA VAL A 213 -0.34 -8.32 9.11
C VAL A 213 0.70 -7.92 10.16
N LEU A 214 0.46 -8.28 11.41
CA LEU A 214 1.35 -8.02 12.53
C LEU A 214 1.80 -9.37 13.10
N ASN A 215 3.10 -9.68 13.00
CA ASN A 215 3.71 -10.87 13.55
C ASN A 215 4.50 -10.51 14.81
N PHE A 216 3.97 -10.86 15.97
CA PHE A 216 4.54 -10.58 17.28
C PHE A 216 5.41 -11.73 17.79
N THR A 217 6.39 -11.40 18.63
CA THR A 217 7.22 -12.39 19.32
C THR A 217 6.56 -12.98 20.56
N LYS A 218 5.58 -12.26 21.12
CA LYS A 218 4.79 -12.65 22.29
C LYS A 218 3.34 -12.89 21.88
N PRO A 219 2.65 -13.84 22.52
CA PRO A 219 1.21 -14.04 22.30
C PRO A 219 0.41 -12.78 22.63
N VAL A 220 -0.50 -12.38 21.73
CA VAL A 220 -1.44 -11.29 21.96
C VAL A 220 -2.38 -11.64 23.11
N ARG A 221 -2.47 -10.77 24.12
CA ARG A 221 -3.41 -10.92 25.24
C ARG A 221 -4.79 -10.39 24.89
N LYS A 222 -4.85 -9.19 24.33
CA LYS A 222 -6.11 -8.49 24.01
C LYS A 222 -6.00 -7.79 22.67
N ILE A 223 -7.09 -7.81 21.92
CA ILE A 223 -7.26 -7.00 20.71
C ILE A 223 -8.59 -6.25 20.80
N ASN A 224 -8.59 -5.00 20.37
CA ASN A 224 -9.80 -4.21 20.17
C ASN A 224 -9.92 -3.81 18.70
N ASN A 225 -10.38 -4.76 17.89
CA ASN A 225 -10.87 -4.54 16.53
C ASN A 225 -11.75 -5.74 16.15
N PRO A 226 -13.04 -5.53 15.81
CA PRO A 226 -13.97 -6.64 15.56
C PRO A 226 -13.71 -7.40 14.25
N LYS A 227 -12.96 -6.81 13.31
CA LYS A 227 -12.58 -7.44 12.04
C LYS A 227 -11.21 -8.12 12.07
N ALA A 228 -10.43 -7.93 13.14
CA ALA A 228 -9.11 -8.51 13.24
C ALA A 228 -9.17 -10.00 13.61
N VAL A 229 -8.40 -10.80 12.89
CA VAL A 229 -8.26 -12.24 13.10
C VAL A 229 -6.93 -12.53 13.78
N ILE A 230 -6.95 -13.40 14.79
CA ILE A 230 -5.75 -13.85 15.51
C ILE A 230 -5.43 -15.29 15.09
N SER A 231 -4.16 -15.59 14.84
CA SER A 231 -3.69 -16.95 14.59
C SER A 231 -3.86 -17.89 15.78
N ALA A 232 -3.78 -19.20 15.55
CA ALA A 232 -3.92 -20.21 16.60
C ALA A 232 -2.88 -20.07 17.73
N ASP A 233 -1.64 -19.71 17.41
CA ASP A 233 -0.56 -19.46 18.38
C ASP A 233 -0.63 -18.07 19.03
N ARG A 234 -1.62 -17.26 18.63
CA ARG A 234 -1.85 -15.88 19.06
C ARG A 234 -0.70 -14.92 18.77
N ARG A 235 0.21 -15.26 17.86
CA ARG A 235 1.37 -14.42 17.51
C ARG A 235 1.17 -13.60 16.24
N GLN A 236 0.14 -13.89 15.46
CA GLN A 236 -0.20 -13.10 14.29
C GLN A 236 -1.57 -12.46 14.46
N VAL A 237 -1.65 -11.19 14.11
CA VAL A 237 -2.90 -10.45 13.94
C VAL A 237 -3.00 -10.03 12.48
N THR A 238 -4.14 -10.34 11.86
CA THR A 238 -4.46 -9.97 10.49
C THR A 238 -5.73 -9.13 10.48
N LEU A 239 -5.67 -7.95 9.87
CA LEU A 239 -6.84 -7.11 9.59
C LEU A 239 -6.98 -7.00 8.08
N GLU A 240 -8.08 -7.52 7.54
CA GLU A 240 -8.44 -7.39 6.13
C GLU A 240 -9.69 -6.50 6.00
N THR A 241 -9.61 -5.53 5.09
CA THR A 241 -10.71 -4.61 4.75
C THR A 241 -10.55 -4.18 3.30
N SER A 242 -11.39 -3.25 2.82
CA SER A 242 -11.19 -2.55 1.56
C SER A 242 -11.05 -1.05 1.80
N MET A 243 -10.41 -0.35 0.86
CA MET A 243 -10.36 1.13 0.88
C MET A 243 -11.77 1.73 0.89
N ASP A 244 -12.74 1.08 0.23
CA ASP A 244 -14.15 1.46 0.23
C ASP A 244 -14.76 1.44 1.65
N ASP A 245 -14.44 0.41 2.44
CA ASP A 245 -14.86 0.31 3.84
C ASP A 245 -14.15 1.35 4.72
N VAL A 246 -12.87 1.61 4.47
CA VAL A 246 -12.08 2.62 5.19
C VAL A 246 -12.63 4.03 4.92
N ILE A 247 -13.03 4.35 3.68
CA ILE A 247 -13.65 5.64 3.34
C ILE A 247 -14.97 5.84 4.10
N LYS A 248 -15.81 4.80 4.16
CA LYS A 248 -17.12 4.86 4.85
C LYS A 248 -16.96 4.92 6.36
N ASN A 249 -16.03 4.16 6.91
CA ASN A 249 -15.77 4.08 8.34
C ASN A 249 -14.27 3.91 8.61
N PRO A 250 -13.50 4.99 8.75
CA PRO A 250 -12.06 4.89 8.96
C PRO A 250 -11.66 4.14 10.24
N ALA A 251 -12.56 4.10 11.24
CA ALA A 251 -12.29 3.41 12.50
C ALA A 251 -12.11 1.89 12.34
N VAL A 252 -12.49 1.29 11.21
CA VAL A 252 -12.18 -0.12 10.91
C VAL A 252 -10.68 -0.39 10.90
N MET A 253 -9.86 0.63 10.67
CA MET A 253 -8.39 0.55 10.69
C MET A 253 -7.78 0.73 12.08
N ASN A 254 -8.57 1.07 13.09
CA ASN A 254 -8.07 1.20 14.45
C ASN A 254 -7.64 -0.17 14.98
N LEU A 255 -6.45 -0.27 15.54
CA LEU A 255 -5.96 -1.48 16.20
C LEU A 255 -5.49 -1.08 17.59
N GLN A 256 -6.00 -1.73 18.62
CA GLN A 256 -5.41 -1.64 19.95
C GLN A 256 -5.09 -3.06 20.40
N ILE A 257 -3.79 -3.37 20.49
CA ILE A 257 -3.29 -4.71 20.77
C ILE A 257 -2.41 -4.63 22.01
N ASP A 258 -2.72 -5.47 23.01
CA ASP A 258 -1.90 -5.67 24.21
C ASP A 258 -1.15 -7.02 24.11
N LEU A 259 0.17 -6.99 24.29
CA LEU A 259 1.11 -8.11 24.13
C LEU A 259 1.61 -8.68 25.45
#